data_AF-A0A814PUB2-F1
#
_entry.id   AF-A0A814PUB2-F1
#
_cell.length_a   1.000
_cell.length_b   1.000
_cell.length_c   1.000
_cell.angle_alpha   90.00
_cell.angle_beta   90.00
_cell.angle_gamma   90.00
#
_symmetry.space_group_name_H-M   'P 1'
#
loop_
_entity.id
_entity.type
_entity.pdbx_description
1 polymer ?
#
loop_
_entity_poly.entity_id
_entity_poly.type
_entity_poly.pdbx_seq_one_letter_code
_entity_poly.pdbx_strand_id
1 'polypeptide(L)'
;MSIDTPKEYFSCFTSFNQMLQVEKFGLDCFMICSRQNNCRYLKFNSNYCFPYSSLSFNELLNSDDIWFKNIEDKNFVVCTNSISTTTTTFRIDSLLARNYPISNLISIGFQKVYEKYYSFPTTSSDLTGAKMNCNSTSILCAAGHHEANSDILELVACGNCFQILINTTINSPNLVRSAYWYMTPGQSFGFSRSNRIYQSQADIYIVADPERLSWHLDLSYGGWRLGNITGLNNSISYKKFLFVKV
;
A
#
# COMPACT_ATOMS: atom_id res chain seq x y z
N MET A 1 2.37 -43.75 -7.73
CA MET A 1 3.08 -42.53 -8.17
C MET A 1 2.43 -41.37 -7.43
N SER A 2 3.04 -40.90 -6.35
CA SER A 2 2.57 -39.68 -5.68
C SER A 2 2.98 -38.51 -6.54
N ILE A 3 2.00 -37.71 -6.96
CA ILE A 3 2.26 -36.47 -7.69
C ILE A 3 2.83 -35.49 -6.67
N ASP A 4 4.08 -35.08 -6.88
CA ASP A 4 4.75 -34.04 -6.10
C ASP A 4 3.92 -32.75 -6.06
N THR A 5 4.03 -32.01 -4.96
CA THR A 5 3.12 -30.93 -4.58
C THR A 5 2.90 -29.89 -5.70
N PRO A 6 1.66 -29.41 -5.95
CA PRO A 6 1.32 -28.46 -7.02
C PRO A 6 2.03 -27.09 -6.99
N LYS A 7 2.92 -26.85 -6.02
CA LYS A 7 3.63 -25.57 -5.86
C LYS A 7 4.51 -25.21 -7.06
N GLU A 8 4.96 -26.19 -7.84
CA GLU A 8 5.86 -25.94 -8.98
C GLU A 8 5.15 -25.42 -10.24
N TYR A 9 3.82 -25.57 -10.34
CA TYR A 9 3.06 -25.21 -11.55
C TYR A 9 2.32 -23.88 -11.44
N PHE A 10 2.32 -23.26 -10.27
CA PHE A 10 1.50 -22.08 -9.98
C PHE A 10 2.34 -20.95 -9.37
N SER A 11 2.25 -19.76 -9.95
CA SER A 11 2.73 -18.51 -9.33
C SER A 11 1.70 -18.07 -8.28
N CYS A 12 2.06 -18.29 -7.02
CA CYS A 12 1.19 -18.16 -5.87
C CYS A 12 1.58 -16.92 -5.05
N PHE A 13 0.66 -15.96 -4.84
CA PHE A 13 0.92 -14.71 -4.09
C PHE A 13 0.20 -14.68 -2.74
N THR A 14 0.91 -14.37 -1.65
CA THR A 14 0.31 -14.09 -0.34
C THR A 14 -0.43 -12.75 -0.38
N SER A 15 -1.74 -12.75 -0.59
CA SER A 15 -2.50 -11.53 -0.88
C SER A 15 -3.64 -11.23 0.10
N PHE A 16 -3.35 -11.22 1.41
CA PHE A 16 -4.32 -10.72 2.40
C PHE A 16 -4.79 -9.28 2.09
N ASN A 17 -3.93 -8.46 1.45
CA ASN A 17 -4.28 -7.09 1.05
C ASN A 17 -5.09 -6.98 -0.25
N GLN A 18 -5.05 -7.96 -1.16
CA GLN A 18 -6.01 -7.99 -2.28
C GLN A 18 -7.39 -8.44 -1.79
N MET A 19 -7.43 -9.31 -0.77
CA MET A 19 -8.67 -9.73 -0.09
C MET A 19 -9.50 -8.55 0.44
N LEU A 20 -8.87 -7.42 0.80
CA LEU A 20 -9.55 -6.19 1.25
C LEU A 20 -10.07 -5.31 0.10
N GLN A 21 -9.61 -5.52 -1.14
CA GLN A 21 -10.15 -4.84 -2.33
C GLN A 21 -11.22 -5.68 -3.05
N VAL A 22 -11.29 -6.99 -2.78
CA VAL A 22 -12.43 -7.80 -3.18
C VAL A 22 -13.60 -7.43 -2.27
N GLU A 23 -14.75 -7.13 -2.88
CA GLU A 23 -15.99 -6.80 -2.17
C GLU A 23 -16.27 -7.75 -1.00
N LYS A 24 -16.98 -7.27 0.03
CA LYS A 24 -17.40 -7.95 1.28
C LYS A 24 -17.60 -9.48 1.17
N PHE A 25 -18.10 -9.93 0.02
CA PHE A 25 -18.29 -11.32 -0.36
C PHE A 25 -17.03 -12.21 -0.27
N GLY A 26 -15.84 -11.72 -0.64
CA GLY A 26 -14.60 -12.50 -0.58
C GLY A 26 -14.17 -12.87 0.85
N LEU A 27 -14.40 -11.95 1.79
CA LEU A 27 -14.18 -12.18 3.23
C LEU A 27 -15.15 -13.20 3.82
N ASP A 28 -16.43 -13.13 3.45
CA ASP A 28 -17.44 -14.11 3.88
C ASP A 28 -17.08 -15.52 3.40
N CYS A 29 -16.62 -15.61 2.15
CA CYS A 29 -16.10 -16.81 1.51
C CYS A 29 -14.92 -17.43 2.29
N PHE A 30 -13.95 -16.60 2.66
CA PHE A 30 -12.80 -17.00 3.50
C PHE A 30 -13.26 -17.55 4.85
N MET A 31 -14.20 -16.88 5.51
CA MET A 31 -14.68 -17.29 6.83
C MET A 31 -15.37 -18.67 6.78
N ILE A 32 -16.05 -19.00 5.69
CA ILE A 32 -16.68 -20.32 5.49
C ILE A 32 -15.62 -21.43 5.41
N CYS A 33 -14.60 -21.26 4.54
CA CYS A 33 -13.55 -22.27 4.37
C CYS A 33 -12.60 -22.35 5.58
N SER A 34 -12.40 -21.24 6.31
CA SER A 34 -11.58 -21.22 7.52
C SER A 34 -12.18 -22.09 8.64
N ARG A 35 -13.52 -22.09 8.78
CA ARG A 35 -14.28 -22.89 9.77
C ARG A 35 -14.33 -24.38 9.46
N GLN A 36 -13.99 -24.78 8.24
CA GLN A 36 -13.99 -26.18 7.82
C GLN A 36 -12.57 -26.76 7.92
N ASN A 37 -12.38 -27.76 8.78
CA ASN A 37 -11.06 -28.41 8.98
C ASN A 37 -10.51 -29.04 7.70
N ASN A 38 -11.41 -29.50 6.82
CA ASN A 38 -11.01 -30.18 5.59
C ASN A 38 -10.91 -29.24 4.39
N CYS A 39 -11.30 -27.96 4.52
CA CYS A 39 -11.25 -27.06 3.38
C CYS A 39 -9.81 -26.60 3.12
N ARG A 40 -9.32 -26.89 1.91
CA ARG A 40 -7.96 -26.57 1.44
C ARG A 40 -7.97 -25.60 0.26
N TYR A 41 -9.05 -25.57 -0.51
CA TYR A 41 -9.19 -24.73 -1.69
C TYR A 41 -10.51 -23.99 -1.62
N LEU A 42 -10.52 -22.77 -2.15
CA LEU A 42 -11.72 -21.96 -2.28
C LEU A 42 -11.83 -21.50 -3.74
N LYS A 43 -12.95 -21.83 -4.38
CA LYS A 43 -13.32 -21.25 -5.66
C LYS A 43 -14.39 -20.20 -5.42
N PHE A 44 -14.16 -19.01 -5.95
CA PHE A 44 -15.10 -17.91 -5.88
C PHE A 44 -15.51 -17.53 -7.31
N ASN A 45 -16.81 -17.31 -7.49
CA ASN A 45 -17.37 -16.57 -8.62
C ASN A 45 -18.19 -15.43 -8.00
N SER A 46 -18.41 -14.31 -8.70
CA SER A 46 -19.02 -13.06 -8.23
C SER A 46 -20.21 -13.17 -7.26
N ASN A 47 -20.92 -14.31 -7.24
CA ASN A 47 -22.04 -14.58 -6.33
C ASN A 47 -21.98 -15.90 -5.53
N TYR A 48 -20.94 -16.73 -5.67
CA TYR A 48 -20.89 -18.06 -5.04
C TYR A 48 -19.53 -18.44 -4.48
N CYS A 49 -19.56 -19.21 -3.38
CA CYS A 49 -18.39 -19.75 -2.71
C CYS A 49 -18.43 -21.27 -2.69
N PHE A 50 -17.38 -21.91 -3.22
CA PHE A 50 -17.26 -23.35 -3.22
C PHE A 50 -15.98 -23.78 -2.48
N PRO A 51 -16.11 -24.24 -1.22
CA PRO A 51 -15.00 -24.82 -0.48
C PRO A 51 -14.72 -26.25 -0.95
N TYR A 52 -13.45 -26.60 -1.14
CA TYR A 52 -13.03 -27.95 -1.51
C TYR A 52 -11.95 -28.48 -0.57
N SER A 53 -12.01 -29.76 -0.26
CA SER A 53 -10.93 -30.48 0.43
C SER A 53 -9.83 -30.97 -0.50
N SER A 54 -10.17 -31.17 -1.77
CA SER A 54 -9.29 -31.62 -2.84
C SER A 54 -9.87 -31.15 -4.17
N LEU A 55 -9.00 -30.79 -5.11
CA LEU A 55 -9.35 -30.54 -6.50
C LEU A 55 -8.48 -31.44 -7.38
N SER A 56 -9.04 -31.96 -8.46
CA SER A 56 -8.26 -32.63 -9.49
C SER A 56 -7.41 -31.61 -10.25
N PHE A 57 -6.31 -32.08 -10.86
CA PHE A 57 -5.44 -31.23 -11.66
C PHE A 57 -6.19 -30.53 -12.82
N ASN A 58 -7.15 -31.20 -13.44
CA ASN A 58 -7.98 -30.62 -14.49
C ASN A 58 -8.93 -29.52 -13.98
N GLU A 59 -9.43 -29.64 -12.75
CA GLU A 59 -10.25 -28.58 -12.13
C GLU A 59 -9.40 -27.38 -11.73
N LEU A 60 -8.15 -27.62 -11.33
CA LEU A 60 -7.19 -26.56 -11.05
C LEU A 60 -6.88 -25.75 -12.31
N LEU A 61 -6.63 -26.40 -13.45
CA LEU A 61 -6.24 -25.76 -14.72
C LEU A 61 -7.36 -24.97 -15.42
N ASN A 62 -8.62 -25.31 -15.17
CA ASN A 62 -9.78 -24.72 -15.87
C ASN A 62 -10.50 -23.66 -15.03
N SER A 63 -9.82 -23.05 -14.05
CA SER A 63 -10.44 -22.14 -13.11
C SER A 63 -9.61 -20.87 -12.93
N ASP A 64 -10.19 -19.73 -13.28
CA ASP A 64 -9.47 -18.46 -13.23
C ASP A 64 -9.30 -17.90 -11.81
N ASP A 65 -10.11 -18.40 -10.85
CA ASP A 65 -10.17 -17.88 -9.48
C ASP A 65 -10.13 -19.00 -8.42
N ILE A 66 -8.94 -19.56 -8.17
CA ILE A 66 -8.72 -20.54 -7.08
C ILE A 66 -7.78 -19.95 -6.02
N TRP A 67 -8.23 -20.01 -4.77
CA TRP A 67 -7.46 -19.60 -3.61
C TRP A 67 -7.08 -20.83 -2.78
N PHE A 68 -5.85 -20.86 -2.27
CA PHE A 68 -5.23 -21.99 -1.60
C PHE A 68 -5.05 -21.67 -0.12
N LYS A 69 -5.63 -22.47 0.79
CA LYS A 69 -5.40 -22.35 2.23
C LYS A 69 -4.04 -22.94 2.56
N ASN A 70 -3.09 -22.10 2.96
CA ASN A 70 -1.88 -22.55 3.63
C ASN A 70 -2.30 -23.18 4.98
N ILE A 71 -2.02 -24.47 5.12
CA ILE A 71 -2.42 -25.28 6.28
C ILE A 71 -1.64 -24.86 7.53
N GLU A 72 -0.40 -24.38 7.36
CA GLU A 72 0.48 -24.00 8.48
C GLU A 72 0.10 -22.63 9.04
N ASP A 73 -0.20 -21.65 8.16
CA ASP A 73 -0.42 -20.26 8.58
C ASP A 73 -1.91 -19.82 8.59
N LYS A 74 -2.83 -20.71 8.20
CA LYS A 74 -4.26 -20.40 7.96
C LYS A 74 -4.51 -19.25 6.97
N ASN A 75 -3.50 -18.85 6.21
CA ASN A 75 -3.59 -17.79 5.21
C ASN A 75 -3.98 -18.36 3.84
N PHE A 76 -4.66 -17.57 3.00
CA PHE A 76 -4.91 -17.97 1.61
C PHE A 76 -3.94 -17.32 0.65
N VAL A 77 -3.55 -18.08 -0.36
CA VAL A 77 -2.69 -17.67 -1.46
C VAL A 77 -3.51 -17.75 -2.73
N VAL A 78 -3.54 -16.69 -3.54
CA VAL A 78 -4.22 -16.70 -4.84
C VAL A 78 -3.23 -17.20 -5.87
N CYS A 79 -3.61 -18.20 -6.67
CA CYS A 79 -2.80 -18.64 -7.81
C CYS A 79 -3.67 -18.68 -9.07
N THR A 80 -3.18 -18.07 -10.14
CA THR A 80 -3.89 -17.97 -11.44
C THR A 80 -3.24 -18.90 -12.47
N ASN A 81 -4.02 -19.48 -13.37
CA ASN A 81 -3.57 -20.45 -14.40
C ASN A 81 -2.74 -19.86 -15.55
N SER A 82 -2.29 -18.62 -15.41
CA SER A 82 -1.45 -18.00 -16.42
C SER A 82 -0.03 -18.59 -16.34
N ILE A 83 0.27 -19.61 -17.16
CA ILE A 83 1.64 -19.95 -17.63
C ILE A 83 2.16 -18.85 -18.57
N SER A 84 1.66 -17.62 -18.47
CA SER A 84 2.47 -16.48 -18.87
C SER A 84 3.45 -16.22 -17.73
N THR A 85 4.72 -16.41 -18.04
CA THR A 85 5.87 -15.77 -17.39
C THR A 85 5.82 -14.24 -17.45
N THR A 86 4.63 -13.64 -17.49
CA THR A 86 4.44 -12.34 -16.87
C THR A 86 4.51 -12.59 -15.39
N THR A 87 5.72 -12.42 -14.84
CA THR A 87 5.87 -11.92 -13.48
C THR A 87 4.85 -10.80 -13.33
N THR A 88 3.72 -11.07 -12.68
CA THR A 88 2.87 -10.03 -12.10
C THR A 88 3.74 -9.44 -11.01
N THR A 89 4.70 -8.64 -11.46
CA THR A 89 5.40 -7.66 -10.65
C THR A 89 4.27 -6.92 -9.99
N PHE A 90 4.09 -7.18 -8.68
CA PHE A 90 3.24 -6.36 -7.85
C PHE A 90 3.71 -4.93 -8.12
N ARG A 91 2.95 -4.19 -8.94
CA ARG A 91 3.37 -2.91 -9.46
C ARG A 91 3.18 -1.91 -8.32
N ILE A 92 4.18 -1.89 -7.42
CA ILE A 92 4.36 -0.92 -6.31
C ILE A 92 4.27 0.50 -6.80
N ASP A 93 4.77 0.72 -8.01
CA ASP A 93 4.22 1.59 -9.02
C ASP A 93 2.89 2.27 -8.62
N SER A 94 1.75 1.58 -8.46
CA SER A 94 0.44 2.21 -8.14
C SER A 94 0.03 2.21 -6.65
N LEU A 95 0.95 2.00 -5.72
CA LEU A 95 0.62 1.76 -4.32
C LEU A 95 0.04 3.01 -3.65
N LEU A 96 -1.25 2.97 -3.29
CA LEU A 96 -1.84 3.71 -2.18
C LEU A 96 -2.42 2.63 -1.26
N ALA A 97 -1.90 2.51 -0.05
CA ALA A 97 -2.23 1.42 0.84
C ALA A 97 -2.24 1.86 2.30
N ARG A 98 -3.01 1.13 3.10
CA ARG A 98 -3.05 1.23 4.56
C ARG A 98 -2.52 -0.05 5.19
N ASN A 99 -2.01 0.06 6.41
CA ASN A 99 -1.48 -1.07 7.18
C ASN A 99 -0.42 -1.89 6.40
N TYR A 100 0.53 -1.19 5.79
CA TYR A 100 1.53 -1.79 4.91
C TYR A 100 2.85 -2.06 5.67
N PRO A 101 3.39 -3.30 5.66
CA PRO A 101 4.64 -3.59 6.36
C PRO A 101 5.86 -2.85 5.78
N ILE A 102 6.66 -2.20 6.60
CA ILE A 102 7.92 -1.55 6.19
C ILE A 102 8.88 -2.60 5.64
N SER A 103 8.97 -3.76 6.30
CA SER A 103 9.71 -4.94 5.85
C SER A 103 9.41 -5.31 4.39
N ASN A 104 8.16 -5.17 3.93
CA ASN A 104 7.78 -5.43 2.54
C ASN A 104 8.28 -4.38 1.55
N LEU A 105 8.47 -3.11 1.94
CA LEU A 105 9.12 -2.11 1.09
C LEU A 105 10.61 -2.39 0.97
N ILE A 106 11.25 -2.71 2.11
CA ILE A 106 12.70 -2.93 2.16
C ILE A 106 13.08 -4.18 1.35
N SER A 107 12.33 -5.29 1.48
CA SER A 107 12.63 -6.56 0.81
C SER A 107 12.60 -6.46 -0.72
N ILE A 108 11.86 -5.51 -1.28
CA ILE A 108 11.76 -5.26 -2.72
C ILE A 108 12.69 -4.13 -3.20
N GLY A 109 13.60 -3.65 -2.35
CA GLY A 109 14.68 -2.74 -2.69
C GLY A 109 14.44 -1.26 -2.41
N PHE A 110 13.41 -0.87 -1.65
CA PHE A 110 13.30 0.51 -1.19
C PHE A 110 14.29 0.80 -0.06
N GLN A 111 14.87 2.00 -0.11
CA GLN A 111 15.74 2.54 0.92
C GLN A 111 15.06 3.71 1.60
N LYS A 112 15.21 3.80 2.93
CA LYS A 112 14.69 4.91 3.71
C LYS A 112 15.61 6.13 3.56
N VAL A 113 15.11 7.22 3.00
CA VAL A 113 15.90 8.45 2.75
C VAL A 113 15.48 9.62 3.64
N TYR A 114 14.32 9.51 4.30
CA TYR A 114 13.85 10.47 5.28
C TYR A 114 13.08 9.75 6.38
N GLU A 115 13.38 10.07 7.64
CA GLU A 115 12.67 9.62 8.83
C GLU A 115 12.70 10.72 9.88
N LYS A 116 11.53 11.20 10.28
CA LYS A 116 11.38 12.18 11.36
C LYS A 116 10.05 11.99 12.08
N TYR A 117 9.98 12.39 13.35
CA TYR A 117 8.70 12.51 14.04
C TYR A 117 7.81 13.56 13.37
N TYR A 118 6.49 13.41 13.52
CA TYR A 118 5.52 14.40 13.12
C TYR A 118 5.69 15.73 13.87
N SER A 119 6.38 15.77 15.02
CA SER A 119 6.76 17.02 15.69
C SER A 119 7.86 17.82 14.98
N PHE A 120 8.62 17.21 14.07
CA PHE A 120 9.75 17.86 13.43
C PHE A 120 9.31 18.60 12.15
N PRO A 121 9.68 19.88 11.97
CA PRO A 121 9.39 20.63 10.74
C PRO A 121 9.95 19.96 9.48
N THR A 122 9.21 20.00 8.38
CA THR A 122 9.69 19.55 7.07
C THR A 122 9.97 20.76 6.19
N THR A 123 11.11 20.76 5.50
CA THR A 123 11.53 21.82 4.60
C THR A 123 11.58 21.32 3.14
N SER A 124 11.47 22.24 2.20
CA SER A 124 11.71 21.98 0.77
C SER A 124 13.13 21.47 0.52
N SER A 125 14.09 21.85 1.37
CA SER A 125 15.46 21.29 1.34
C SER A 125 15.48 19.80 1.67
N ASP A 126 14.73 19.36 2.68
CA ASP A 126 14.61 17.92 3.01
C ASP A 126 14.09 17.10 1.83
N LEU A 127 13.04 17.62 1.16
CA LEU A 127 12.44 16.98 -0.01
C LEU A 127 13.37 17.00 -1.22
N THR A 128 14.10 18.10 -1.44
CA THR A 128 15.13 18.19 -2.49
C THR A 128 16.28 17.23 -2.21
N GLY A 129 16.66 17.05 -0.95
CA GLY A 129 17.64 16.05 -0.52
C GLY A 129 17.20 14.63 -0.82
N ALA A 130 15.93 14.29 -0.56
CA ALA A 130 15.36 13.01 -0.96
C ALA A 130 15.41 12.82 -2.49
N LYS A 131 15.11 13.87 -3.26
CA LYS A 131 15.17 13.88 -4.73
C LYS A 131 16.56 13.55 -5.29
N MET A 132 17.64 13.87 -4.57
CA MET A 132 19.01 13.52 -5.00
C MET A 132 19.24 12.00 -5.05
N ASN A 133 18.40 11.20 -4.39
CA ASN A 133 18.45 9.73 -4.45
C ASN A 133 17.65 9.17 -5.64
N CYS A 134 17.09 10.02 -6.50
CA CYS A 134 16.20 9.61 -7.59
C CYS A 134 16.84 9.76 -8.98
N ASN A 135 16.53 8.82 -9.86
CA ASN A 135 16.68 8.88 -11.30
C ASN A 135 15.29 8.97 -11.99
N SER A 136 15.26 9.03 -13.32
CA SER A 136 14.02 9.19 -14.09
C SER A 136 13.01 8.04 -13.90
N THR A 137 13.47 6.86 -13.50
CA THR A 137 12.64 5.67 -13.26
C THR A 137 12.38 5.40 -11.78
N SER A 138 13.00 6.15 -10.86
CA SER A 138 12.89 5.91 -9.43
C SER A 138 11.47 6.10 -8.92
N ILE A 139 11.10 5.24 -7.97
CA ILE A 139 9.83 5.32 -7.25
C ILE A 139 10.11 5.90 -5.87
N LEU A 140 9.32 6.90 -5.49
CA LEU A 140 9.30 7.44 -4.14
C LEU A 140 7.99 7.07 -3.47
N CYS A 141 8.07 6.70 -2.20
CA CYS A 141 6.90 6.50 -1.35
C CYS A 141 6.95 7.46 -0.17
N ALA A 142 5.84 8.16 0.09
CA ALA A 142 5.63 8.92 1.32
C ALA A 142 4.69 8.14 2.24
N ALA A 143 5.03 8.09 3.53
CA ALA A 143 4.28 7.27 4.48
C ALA A 143 4.33 7.83 5.91
N GLY A 144 3.50 7.26 6.77
CA GLY A 144 3.61 7.45 8.21
C GLY A 144 3.13 6.24 9.01
N HIS A 145 3.58 6.16 10.26
CA HIS A 145 3.07 5.19 11.25
C HIS A 145 3.12 5.73 12.67
N HIS A 146 2.39 5.04 13.56
CA HIS A 146 2.50 5.19 15.01
C HIS A 146 3.71 4.41 15.56
N GLU A 147 4.53 5.04 16.41
CA GLU A 147 5.81 4.52 16.91
C GLU A 147 5.68 3.15 17.59
N ALA A 148 4.58 2.91 18.32
CA ALA A 148 4.34 1.62 18.96
C ALA A 148 4.15 0.45 17.98
N ASN A 149 3.85 0.72 16.71
CA ASN A 149 3.65 -0.26 15.64
C ASN A 149 4.79 -0.14 14.62
N SER A 150 6.02 -0.43 15.06
CA SER A 150 7.26 -0.04 14.36
C SER A 150 7.46 -0.61 12.96
N ASP A 151 6.74 -1.66 12.55
CA ASP A 151 6.84 -2.24 11.19
C ASP A 151 5.61 -1.96 10.31
N ILE A 152 4.56 -1.29 10.80
CA ILE A 152 3.32 -1.12 10.02
C ILE A 152 3.10 0.34 9.64
N LEU A 153 3.22 0.66 8.35
CA LEU A 153 2.81 1.95 7.80
C LEU A 153 1.29 2.04 7.82
N GLU A 154 0.75 2.96 8.61
CA GLU A 154 -0.70 3.20 8.64
C GLU A 154 -1.21 3.67 7.29
N LEU A 155 -0.41 4.47 6.59
CA LEU A 155 -0.70 4.94 5.25
C LEU A 155 0.60 5.13 4.47
N VAL A 156 0.59 4.69 3.22
CA VAL A 156 1.68 4.89 2.26
C VAL A 156 1.10 5.14 0.88
N ALA A 157 1.70 6.07 0.14
CA ALA A 157 1.49 6.19 -1.29
C ALA A 157 2.83 6.25 -2.02
N CYS A 158 2.90 5.69 -3.23
CA CYS A 158 4.08 5.65 -4.06
C CYS A 158 3.80 6.17 -5.48
N GLY A 159 4.84 6.67 -6.13
CA GLY A 159 4.78 7.17 -7.50
C GLY A 159 6.16 7.52 -8.04
N ASN A 160 6.22 8.00 -9.28
CA ASN A 160 7.49 8.44 -9.84
C ASN A 160 8.06 9.59 -9.00
N CYS A 161 9.32 9.46 -8.58
CA CYS A 161 9.94 10.40 -7.65
C CYS A 161 9.93 11.85 -8.17
N PHE A 162 10.27 12.06 -9.45
CA PHE A 162 10.29 13.39 -10.04
C PHE A 162 8.89 14.00 -10.17
N GLN A 163 7.87 13.18 -10.42
CA GLN A 163 6.48 13.66 -10.49
C GLN A 163 5.91 14.02 -9.12
N ILE A 164 6.25 13.26 -8.07
CA ILE A 164 5.84 13.57 -6.69
C ILE A 164 6.50 14.84 -6.17
N LEU A 165 7.79 15.04 -6.47
CA LEU A 165 8.59 16.16 -6.01
C LEU A 165 8.63 17.32 -7.02
N ILE A 166 7.50 17.56 -7.69
CA ILE A 166 7.25 18.75 -8.52
C ILE A 166 6.42 19.73 -7.70
N ASN A 167 6.80 21.01 -7.75
CA ASN A 167 6.03 22.06 -7.10
C ASN A 167 4.63 22.16 -7.70
N THR A 168 3.61 22.20 -6.84
CA THR A 168 2.22 22.39 -7.22
C THR A 168 1.71 23.75 -6.78
N THR A 169 0.77 24.30 -7.55
CA THR A 169 -0.02 25.44 -7.11
C THR A 169 -0.92 25.01 -5.94
N ILE A 170 -1.17 25.94 -5.01
CA ILE A 170 -2.06 25.70 -3.86
C ILE A 170 -3.42 25.15 -4.33
N ASN A 171 -3.89 24.08 -3.67
CA ASN A 171 -5.15 23.40 -3.98
C ASN A 171 -5.25 22.74 -5.36
N SER A 172 -4.15 22.62 -6.08
CA SER A 172 -4.09 22.02 -7.43
C SER A 172 -3.11 20.85 -7.45
N PRO A 173 -3.49 19.69 -6.89
CA PRO A 173 -2.60 18.54 -6.84
C PRO A 173 -2.49 17.87 -8.21
N ASN A 174 -1.36 17.20 -8.45
CA ASN A 174 -1.13 16.41 -9.64
C ASN A 174 -1.50 14.95 -9.40
N LEU A 175 -2.25 14.34 -10.31
CA LEU A 175 -2.47 12.89 -10.27
C LEU A 175 -1.17 12.19 -10.65
N VAL A 176 -0.56 11.50 -9.69
CA VAL A 176 0.58 10.61 -9.94
C VAL A 176 0.11 9.21 -9.59
N ARG A 177 -0.23 8.47 -10.64
CA ARG A 177 -0.76 7.10 -10.57
C ARG A 177 -2.09 7.04 -9.81
N SER A 178 -2.11 6.57 -8.56
CA SER A 178 -3.33 6.27 -7.80
C SER A 178 -3.67 7.29 -6.71
N ALA A 179 -2.88 8.36 -6.58
CA ALA A 179 -3.07 9.42 -5.61
C ALA A 179 -2.80 10.80 -6.22
N TYR A 180 -3.46 11.82 -5.67
CA TYR A 180 -3.26 13.22 -5.98
C TYR A 180 -2.20 13.78 -5.04
N TRP A 181 -1.06 14.14 -5.59
CA TRP A 181 0.11 14.62 -4.86
C TRP A 181 0.23 16.14 -4.94
N TYR A 182 0.71 16.73 -3.86
CA TYR A 182 0.99 18.15 -3.79
C TYR A 182 2.29 18.41 -3.04
N MET A 183 3.07 19.35 -3.54
CA MET A 183 4.27 19.89 -2.92
C MET A 183 4.23 21.40 -3.15
N THR A 184 3.72 22.16 -2.18
CA THR A 184 3.61 23.61 -2.31
C THR A 184 4.52 24.25 -1.24
N PRO A 185 5.72 24.74 -1.61
CA PRO A 185 6.62 25.41 -0.69
C PRO A 185 5.91 26.53 0.09
N GLY A 186 6.22 26.66 1.39
CA GLY A 186 5.55 27.57 2.32
C GLY A 186 4.10 27.18 2.69
N GLN A 187 3.61 26.02 2.23
CA GLN A 187 2.32 25.46 2.60
C GLN A 187 2.51 24.04 3.11
N SER A 188 2.37 23.04 2.23
CA SER A 188 2.36 21.64 2.63
C SER A 188 2.81 20.69 1.52
N PHE A 189 3.27 19.52 1.95
CA PHE A 189 3.54 18.34 1.12
C PHE A 189 2.62 17.19 1.54
N GLY A 190 2.14 16.40 0.58
CA GLY A 190 1.30 15.27 0.90
C GLY A 190 0.59 14.65 -0.30
N PHE A 191 -0.39 13.81 0.01
CA PHE A 191 -1.24 13.17 -0.99
C PHE A 191 -2.63 12.88 -0.47
N SER A 192 -3.55 12.63 -1.40
CA SER A 192 -4.94 12.25 -1.15
C SER A 192 -5.45 11.31 -2.25
N ARG A 193 -6.41 10.42 -1.96
CA ARG A 193 -7.14 9.66 -2.99
C ARG A 193 -7.98 10.57 -3.91
N SER A 194 -8.45 11.69 -3.39
CA SER A 194 -9.29 12.66 -4.10
C SER A 194 -8.51 13.93 -4.46
N ASN A 195 -8.84 14.53 -5.61
CA ASN A 195 -8.26 15.80 -6.06
C ASN A 195 -8.71 17.02 -5.23
N ARG A 196 -9.74 16.86 -4.41
CA ARG A 196 -10.24 17.92 -3.54
C ARG A 196 -9.35 17.98 -2.30
N ILE A 197 -8.50 19.00 -2.25
CA ILE A 197 -7.63 19.32 -1.11
C ILE A 197 -7.88 20.78 -0.70
N TYR A 198 -7.59 21.11 0.56
CA TYR A 198 -7.68 22.48 1.06
C TYR A 198 -6.49 22.79 1.95
N GLN A 199 -5.46 23.39 1.35
CA GLN A 199 -4.19 23.75 1.95
C GLN A 199 -4.27 25.10 2.70
N SER A 200 -4.80 25.08 3.92
CA SER A 200 -4.68 26.19 4.87
C SER A 200 -3.47 25.92 5.76
N GLN A 201 -2.26 26.09 5.23
CA GLN A 201 -0.97 25.62 5.78
C GLN A 201 -0.78 24.09 5.79
N ALA A 202 -1.85 23.30 5.77
CA ALA A 202 -1.87 21.86 5.50
C ALA A 202 -3.20 21.47 4.86
N ASP A 203 -3.30 20.24 4.31
CA ASP A 203 -4.58 19.72 3.81
C ASP A 203 -5.53 19.40 4.97
N ILE A 204 -6.48 20.31 5.21
CA ILE A 204 -7.52 20.17 6.22
C ILE A 204 -8.85 19.68 5.62
N TYR A 205 -8.89 19.33 4.33
CA TYR A 205 -10.11 18.85 3.69
C TYR A 205 -10.51 17.47 4.21
N ILE A 206 -11.80 17.30 4.54
CA ILE A 206 -12.43 16.08 5.06
C ILE A 206 -11.53 15.33 6.08
N VAL A 207 -11.64 15.74 7.33
CA VAL A 207 -10.87 15.16 8.45
C VAL A 207 -11.04 13.64 8.56
N ALA A 208 -12.22 13.10 8.24
CA ALA A 208 -12.52 11.68 8.35
C ALA A 208 -11.93 10.79 7.23
N ASP A 209 -11.34 11.38 6.18
CA ASP A 209 -10.80 10.61 5.05
C ASP A 209 -9.52 9.87 5.46
N PRO A 210 -9.51 8.52 5.43
CA PRO A 210 -8.38 7.73 5.90
C PRO A 210 -7.23 7.65 4.89
N GLU A 211 -7.39 8.17 3.67
CA GLU A 211 -6.42 8.04 2.57
C GLU A 211 -5.72 9.37 2.25
N ARG A 212 -5.42 10.15 3.31
CA ARG A 212 -4.76 11.45 3.21
C ARG A 212 -3.56 11.57 4.13
N LEU A 213 -2.48 12.13 3.62
CA LEU A 213 -1.30 12.45 4.40
C LEU A 213 -0.93 13.90 4.08
N SER A 214 -0.66 14.70 5.11
CA SER A 214 -0.23 16.08 4.91
C SER A 214 0.79 16.49 5.95
N TRP A 215 1.89 17.08 5.49
CA TRP A 215 2.91 17.70 6.32
C TRP A 215 3.00 19.18 6.02
N HIS A 216 3.20 20.02 7.05
CA HIS A 216 3.56 21.41 6.80
C HIS A 216 4.93 21.46 6.11
N LEU A 217 5.11 22.38 5.17
CA LEU A 217 6.32 22.52 4.38
C LEU A 217 6.84 23.96 4.48
N ASP A 218 8.10 24.11 4.91
CA ASP A 218 8.78 25.40 5.13
C ASP A 218 8.12 26.28 6.21
N LEU A 219 7.44 25.65 7.16
CA LEU A 219 6.83 26.30 8.32
C LEU A 219 7.49 25.77 9.60
N SER A 220 7.30 26.46 10.74
CA SER A 220 7.82 26.02 12.05
C SER A 220 7.06 24.83 12.65
N TYR A 221 6.06 24.29 11.94
CA TYR A 221 5.23 23.17 12.36
C TYR A 221 5.67 21.88 11.70
N GLY A 222 5.42 20.74 12.36
CA GLY A 222 5.73 19.43 11.83
C GLY A 222 4.67 18.88 10.84
N GLY A 223 4.32 17.60 10.95
CA GLY A 223 3.29 16.99 10.10
C GLY A 223 1.88 17.24 10.61
N TRP A 224 0.89 17.45 9.72
CA TRP A 224 -0.48 17.75 10.13
C TRP A 224 -1.34 16.49 10.35
N ARG A 225 -1.35 15.57 9.37
CA ARG A 225 -2.25 14.40 9.40
C ARG A 225 -1.66 13.14 8.79
N LEU A 226 -2.16 12.02 9.28
CA LEU A 226 -1.97 10.66 8.79
C LEU A 226 -3.34 9.96 8.78
N GLY A 227 -3.91 9.80 7.59
CA GLY A 227 -5.29 9.34 7.42
C GLY A 227 -6.29 10.27 8.11
N ASN A 228 -7.09 9.70 9.01
CA ASN A 228 -8.09 10.38 9.81
C ASN A 228 -7.54 10.98 11.12
N ILE A 229 -6.26 10.82 11.41
CA ILE A 229 -5.60 11.37 12.60
C ILE A 229 -5.01 12.73 12.22
N THR A 230 -5.51 13.81 12.83
CA THR A 230 -5.09 15.20 12.56
C THR A 230 -4.45 15.84 13.80
N GLY A 231 -3.86 17.03 13.62
CA GLY A 231 -3.22 17.75 14.73
C GLY A 231 -1.92 17.11 15.20
N LEU A 232 -1.23 16.41 14.29
CA LEU A 232 0.00 15.68 14.60
C LEU A 232 1.25 16.57 14.71
N ASN A 233 1.13 17.88 14.51
CA ASN A 233 2.26 18.80 14.28
C ASN A 233 3.25 18.92 15.44
N ASN A 234 2.90 18.42 16.63
CA ASN A 234 3.74 18.34 17.81
C ASN A 234 3.94 16.89 18.30
N SER A 235 3.49 15.89 17.54
CA SER A 235 3.46 14.50 17.99
C SER A 235 4.81 13.81 17.86
N ILE A 236 5.25 13.21 18.96
CA ILE A 236 6.39 12.28 19.01
C ILE A 236 5.95 10.81 18.91
N SER A 237 4.65 10.55 18.84
CA SER A 237 4.09 9.19 18.73
C SER A 237 3.94 8.74 17.29
N TYR A 238 4.13 9.62 16.31
CA TYR A 238 4.01 9.30 14.89
C TYR A 238 5.26 9.74 14.14
N LYS A 239 5.66 8.96 13.14
CA LYS A 239 6.79 9.26 12.26
C LYS A 239 6.36 9.39 10.80
N LYS A 240 7.10 10.24 10.08
CA LYS A 240 7.02 10.56 8.65
C LYS A 240 8.18 9.90 7.93
N PHE A 241 7.90 9.30 6.77
CA PHE A 241 8.90 8.58 6.00
C PHE A 241 8.89 8.98 4.53
N LEU A 242 10.08 9.03 3.95
CA LEU A 242 10.26 8.89 2.51
C LEU A 242 11.13 7.65 2.24
N PHE A 243 10.65 6.82 1.33
CA PHE A 243 11.39 5.68 0.80
C PHE A 243 11.64 5.91 -0.69
N VAL A 244 12.81 5.50 -1.18
CA VAL A 244 13.16 5.58 -2.60
C VAL A 244 13.65 4.22 -3.08
N LYS A 245 13.18 3.80 -4.25
CA LYS A 245 13.71 2.68 -5.01
C LYS A 245 14.24 3.22 -6.33
N VAL A 246 15.51 2.92 -6.61
CA VAL A 246 16.26 3.40 -7.78
C VAL A 246 16.06 2.50 -8.98
#